data_AF-A0A661I5I8-F1
#
_entry.id   AF-A0A661I5I8-F1
#
_cell.length_a   1.000
_cell.length_b   1.000
_cell.length_c   1.000
_cell.angle_alpha   90.00
_cell.angle_beta   90.00
_cell.angle_gamma   90.00
#
_symmetry.space_group_name_H-M   'P 1'
#
loop_
_entity.id
_entity.type
_entity.pdbx_description
1 polymer ?
#
loop_
_entity_poly.entity_id
_entity_poly.type
_entity_poly.pdbx_seq_one_letter_code
_entity_poly.pdbx_strand_id
1 'polypeptide(L)'
;SVTELYIATFDRAPDAKGLEYWLKESGLSLEEIAESFFNQDETKDKYPAEYSDEDFIIEVYNNLFDRDPDQAGFDYWLEELKSGRATRDYFILMVVNGAQGDDKQLLGNKTEVGLAFAHDGRNDAGEAYEIMQGVTADSSSVDKTLCEYDLSGCSNPEKPTPPAPPAPPAPPASTPDTILPSDNPTR
;
A
#
# COMPACT_ATOMS: atom_id res chain seq x y z
N SER A 1 -2.33 -5.34 -8.40
CA SER A 1 -3.45 -4.84 -7.56
C SER A 1 -3.71 -3.38 -7.90
N VAL A 2 -4.84 -2.80 -7.46
CA VAL A 2 -5.11 -1.36 -7.71
C VAL A 2 -4.05 -0.47 -7.05
N THR A 3 -3.62 -0.78 -5.82
CA THR A 3 -2.54 -0.07 -5.13
C THR A 3 -1.24 -0.05 -5.93
N GLU A 4 -0.84 -1.20 -6.47
CA GLU A 4 0.37 -1.29 -7.31
C GLU A 4 0.23 -0.47 -8.60
N LEU A 5 -0.96 -0.36 -9.19
CA LEU A 5 -1.18 0.53 -10.34
C LEU A 5 -1.06 2.02 -9.98
N TYR A 6 -1.50 2.43 -8.79
CA TYR A 6 -1.26 3.80 -8.31
C TYR A 6 0.23 4.09 -8.20
N ILE A 7 0.99 3.19 -7.58
CA ILE A 7 2.44 3.31 -7.43
C ILE A 7 3.10 3.35 -8.82
N ALA A 8 2.74 2.41 -9.69
CA ALA A 8 3.34 2.24 -11.01
C ALA A 8 3.07 3.41 -11.96
N THR A 9 1.88 4.01 -11.87
CA THR A 9 1.44 5.02 -12.82
C THR A 9 1.71 6.43 -12.31
N PHE A 10 1.52 6.67 -11.01
CA PHE A 10 1.53 8.01 -10.42
C PHE A 10 2.69 8.25 -9.43
N ASP A 11 3.44 7.21 -9.05
CA ASP A 11 4.48 7.28 -8.00
C ASP A 11 3.98 7.64 -6.60
N ARG A 12 2.73 7.29 -6.30
CA ARG A 12 2.11 7.67 -5.02
C ARG A 12 1.24 6.58 -4.45
N ALA A 13 0.99 6.69 -3.15
CA ALA A 13 -0.05 5.91 -2.49
C ALA A 13 -1.42 6.17 -3.16
N PRO A 14 -2.30 5.16 -3.17
CA PRO A 14 -3.70 5.41 -3.48
C PRO A 14 -4.31 6.32 -2.40
N ASP A 15 -5.10 7.29 -2.83
CA ASP A 15 -5.95 8.04 -1.90
C ASP A 15 -7.12 7.15 -1.43
N ALA A 16 -7.60 7.38 -0.20
CA ALA A 16 -8.61 6.53 0.42
C ALA A 16 -9.89 6.42 -0.40
N LYS A 17 -10.40 7.54 -0.91
CA LYS A 17 -11.65 7.59 -1.71
C LYS A 17 -11.47 6.93 -3.07
N GLY A 18 -10.36 7.21 -3.75
CA GLY A 18 -10.02 6.61 -5.03
C GLY A 18 -9.88 5.11 -4.93
N LEU A 19 -9.13 4.62 -3.93
CA LEU A 19 -8.99 3.17 -3.70
C LEU A 19 -10.35 2.50 -3.49
N GLU A 20 -11.22 3.09 -2.67
CA GLU A 20 -12.57 2.58 -2.45
C GLU A 20 -13.38 2.54 -3.74
N TYR A 21 -13.38 3.62 -4.51
CA TYR A 21 -14.07 3.70 -5.80
C TYR A 21 -13.61 2.59 -6.75
N TRP A 22 -12.30 2.45 -6.96
CA TRP A 22 -11.77 1.46 -7.90
C TRP A 22 -12.08 0.03 -7.46
N LEU A 23 -12.04 -0.26 -6.15
CA LEU A 23 -12.29 -1.60 -5.63
C LEU A 23 -13.77 -1.99 -5.54
N LYS A 24 -14.67 -1.02 -5.33
CA LYS A 24 -16.09 -1.31 -5.02
C LYS A 24 -17.09 -0.78 -6.03
N GLU A 25 -16.78 0.33 -6.70
CA GLU A 25 -17.77 1.07 -7.50
C GLU A 25 -17.48 1.02 -9.00
N SER A 26 -16.22 0.98 -9.41
CA SER A 26 -15.83 1.05 -10.83
C SER A 26 -16.44 -0.09 -11.66
N GLY A 27 -16.49 -1.30 -11.11
CA GLY A 27 -16.89 -2.52 -11.82
C GLY A 27 -15.92 -2.97 -12.93
N LEU A 28 -14.74 -2.35 -13.00
CA LEU A 28 -13.74 -2.57 -14.05
C LEU A 28 -12.76 -3.69 -13.68
N SER A 29 -12.20 -4.35 -14.70
CA SER A 29 -11.05 -5.24 -14.55
C SER A 29 -9.78 -4.45 -14.22
N LEU A 30 -8.71 -5.14 -13.79
CA LEU A 30 -7.46 -4.47 -13.49
C LEU A 30 -6.82 -3.85 -14.75
N GLU A 31 -6.97 -4.51 -15.90
CA GLU A 31 -6.56 -4.01 -17.21
C GLU A 31 -7.33 -2.75 -17.60
N GLU A 32 -8.66 -2.75 -17.45
CA GLU A 32 -9.50 -1.57 -17.72
C GLU A 32 -9.18 -0.40 -16.77
N ILE A 33 -8.81 -0.69 -15.52
CA ILE A 33 -8.32 0.31 -14.56
C ILE A 33 -6.97 0.87 -15.01
N ALA A 34 -6.03 0.04 -15.47
CA ALA A 34 -4.74 0.48 -15.99
C ALA A 34 -4.91 1.42 -17.19
N GLU A 35 -5.78 1.06 -18.14
CA GLU A 35 -6.15 1.93 -19.27
C GLU A 35 -6.75 3.25 -18.79
N SER A 36 -7.67 3.20 -17.82
CA SER A 36 -8.29 4.40 -17.24
C SER A 36 -7.29 5.32 -16.54
N PHE A 37 -6.33 4.75 -15.80
CA PHE A 37 -5.26 5.49 -15.13
C PHE A 37 -4.35 6.18 -16.14
N PHE A 38 -4.01 5.49 -17.23
CA PHE A 38 -3.13 6.04 -18.25
C PHE A 38 -3.73 7.28 -18.95
N ASN A 39 -5.05 7.36 -18.99
CA ASN A 39 -5.78 8.47 -19.60
C ASN A 39 -5.98 9.68 -18.65
N GLN A 40 -5.57 9.60 -17.39
CA GLN A 40 -5.67 10.71 -16.43
C GLN A 40 -4.65 11.81 -16.75
N ASP A 41 -4.99 13.05 -16.39
CA ASP A 41 -4.11 14.20 -16.63
C ASP A 41 -2.81 14.10 -15.82
N GLU A 42 -2.87 13.56 -14.59
CA GLU A 42 -1.69 13.27 -13.77
C GLU A 42 -0.70 12.34 -14.51
N THR A 43 -1.20 11.33 -15.22
CA THR A 43 -0.35 10.43 -16.00
C THR A 43 0.21 11.11 -17.23
N LYS A 44 -0.55 11.98 -17.91
CA LYS A 44 -0.06 12.72 -19.08
C LYS A 44 0.99 13.76 -18.70
N ASP A 45 0.89 14.33 -17.50
CA ASP A 45 1.90 15.24 -16.97
C ASP A 45 3.20 14.48 -16.63
N LYS A 46 3.09 13.26 -16.08
CA LYS A 46 4.25 12.42 -15.73
C LYS A 46 4.88 11.72 -16.94
N TYR A 47 4.06 11.26 -17.88
CA TYR A 47 4.47 10.61 -19.13
C TYR A 47 3.86 11.36 -20.33
N PRO A 48 4.43 12.51 -20.72
CA PRO A 48 3.98 13.28 -21.86
C PRO A 48 3.87 12.44 -23.14
N ALA A 49 2.88 12.76 -23.97
CA ALA A 49 2.64 12.04 -25.22
C ALA A 49 3.83 12.11 -26.19
N GLU A 50 4.69 13.12 -26.03
CA GLU A 50 5.90 13.35 -26.80
C GLU A 50 7.06 12.42 -26.40
N TYR A 51 6.97 11.70 -25.29
CA TYR A 51 8.00 10.73 -24.89
C TYR A 51 8.18 9.68 -25.98
N SER A 52 9.43 9.39 -26.30
CA SER A 52 9.75 8.19 -27.09
C SER A 52 9.39 6.94 -26.29
N ASP A 53 9.25 5.80 -26.96
CA ASP A 53 9.01 4.54 -26.25
C ASP A 53 10.21 4.16 -25.37
N GLU A 54 11.42 4.53 -25.81
CA GLU A 54 12.65 4.39 -25.03
C GLU A 54 12.60 5.19 -23.72
N ASP A 55 12.30 6.49 -23.79
CA ASP A 55 12.23 7.36 -22.61
C ASP A 55 11.10 6.92 -21.68
N PHE A 56 9.96 6.52 -22.25
CA PHE A 56 8.83 6.02 -21.49
C PHE A 56 9.16 4.73 -20.70
N ILE A 57 9.83 3.76 -21.33
CA ILE A 57 10.25 2.53 -20.63
C ILE A 57 11.19 2.87 -19.47
N ILE A 58 12.20 3.71 -19.72
CA ILE A 58 13.19 4.09 -18.70
C ILE A 58 12.50 4.80 -17.53
N GLU A 59 11.60 5.73 -17.81
CA GLU A 59 10.90 6.48 -16.77
C GLU A 59 9.99 5.58 -15.92
N VAL A 60 9.26 4.63 -16.52
CA VAL A 60 8.42 3.67 -15.78
C VAL A 60 9.27 2.80 -14.84
N TYR A 61 10.44 2.35 -15.28
CA TYR A 61 11.34 1.55 -14.44
C TYR A 61 11.94 2.37 -13.29
N ASN A 62 12.36 3.61 -13.56
CA ASN A 62 12.85 4.51 -12.51
C ASN A 62 11.74 4.83 -11.50
N ASN A 63 10.52 5.05 -11.96
CA ASN A 63 9.36 5.28 -11.12
C ASN A 63 9.05 4.11 -10.17
N LEU A 64 9.03 2.90 -10.73
CA LEU A 64 8.65 1.70 -9.97
C LEU A 64 9.77 1.22 -9.04
N PHE A 65 10.99 1.20 -9.57
CA PHE A 65 12.10 0.43 -9.01
C PHE A 65 13.37 1.24 -8.72
N ASP A 66 13.35 2.56 -8.95
CA ASP A 66 14.48 3.46 -8.71
C ASP A 66 15.76 3.04 -9.46
N ARG A 67 15.58 2.44 -10.64
CA ARG A 67 16.67 1.95 -11.50
C ARG A 67 16.24 1.87 -12.95
N ASP A 68 17.22 1.86 -13.85
CA ASP A 68 17.01 1.54 -15.26
C ASP A 68 16.69 0.03 -15.47
N PRO A 69 15.96 -0.31 -16.54
CA PRO A 69 15.76 -1.71 -16.94
C PRO A 69 17.08 -2.36 -17.33
N ASP A 70 17.15 -3.69 -17.21
CA ASP A 70 18.24 -4.42 -17.85
C ASP A 70 18.06 -4.38 -19.38
N GLN A 71 19.17 -4.52 -20.12
CA GLN A 71 19.16 -4.38 -21.57
C GLN A 71 18.18 -5.35 -22.26
N ALA A 72 18.06 -6.59 -21.78
CA ALA A 72 17.22 -7.58 -22.42
C ALA A 72 15.72 -7.27 -22.21
N GLY A 73 15.35 -6.85 -21.00
CA GLY A 73 14.00 -6.37 -20.70
C GLY A 73 13.65 -5.11 -21.49
N PHE A 74 14.57 -4.14 -21.56
CA PHE A 74 14.41 -2.92 -22.36
C PHE A 74 14.17 -3.24 -23.84
N ASP A 75 15.04 -4.05 -24.45
CA ASP A 75 14.95 -4.40 -25.87
C ASP A 75 13.63 -5.11 -26.19
N TYR A 76 13.19 -6.02 -25.31
CA TYR A 76 11.92 -6.73 -25.45
C TYR A 76 10.74 -5.76 -25.45
N TRP A 77 10.62 -4.91 -24.42
CA TRP A 77 9.50 -3.99 -24.29
C TRP A 77 9.48 -2.92 -25.38
N LEU A 78 10.65 -2.47 -25.80
CA LEU A 78 10.78 -1.53 -26.91
C LEU A 78 10.23 -2.12 -28.21
N GLU A 79 10.48 -3.41 -28.48
CA GLU A 79 9.92 -4.09 -29.65
C GLU A 79 8.39 -4.23 -29.54
N GLU A 80 7.87 -4.62 -28.37
CA GLU A 80 6.44 -4.78 -28.14
C GLU A 80 5.67 -3.46 -28.33
N LEU A 81 6.21 -2.34 -27.82
CA LEU A 81 5.64 -1.00 -27.99
C LEU A 81 5.73 -0.53 -29.45
N LYS A 82 6.92 -0.59 -30.08
CA LYS A 82 7.11 -0.14 -31.46
C LYS A 82 6.29 -0.92 -32.48
N SER A 83 6.06 -2.20 -32.22
CA SER A 83 5.24 -3.05 -33.09
C SER A 83 3.74 -2.91 -32.83
N GLY A 84 3.33 -2.16 -31.79
CA GLY A 84 1.94 -1.99 -31.39
C GLY A 84 1.31 -3.25 -30.80
N ARG A 85 2.12 -4.23 -30.38
CA ARG A 85 1.64 -5.46 -29.71
C ARG A 85 1.30 -5.21 -28.25
N ALA A 86 1.96 -4.23 -27.63
CA ALA A 86 1.63 -3.72 -26.30
C ALA A 86 1.25 -2.24 -26.38
N THR A 87 0.27 -1.85 -25.59
CA THR A 87 -0.01 -0.44 -25.28
C THR A 87 0.82 -0.01 -24.06
N ARG A 88 0.94 1.30 -23.84
CA ARG A 88 1.72 1.86 -22.72
C ARG A 88 1.12 1.54 -21.35
N ASP A 89 -0.21 1.57 -21.23
CA ASP A 89 -0.94 1.12 -20.05
C ASP A 89 -0.70 -0.36 -19.75
N TYR A 90 -0.77 -1.22 -20.78
CA TYR A 90 -0.53 -2.64 -20.65
C TYR A 90 0.93 -2.92 -20.24
N PHE A 91 1.89 -2.19 -20.81
CA PHE A 91 3.29 -2.27 -20.40
C PHE A 91 3.47 -1.99 -18.90
N ILE A 92 2.92 -0.90 -18.37
CA ILE A 92 3.00 -0.57 -16.93
C ILE A 92 2.46 -1.73 -16.08
N LEU A 93 1.27 -2.26 -16.43
CA LEU A 93 0.68 -3.41 -15.73
C LEU A 93 1.58 -4.65 -15.79
N MET A 94 2.24 -4.89 -16.92
CA MET A 94 3.13 -6.04 -17.08
C MET A 94 4.46 -5.88 -16.34
N VAL A 95 4.99 -4.66 -16.22
CA VAL A 95 6.17 -4.40 -15.37
C VAL A 95 5.85 -4.68 -13.90
N VAL A 96 4.67 -4.26 -13.42
CA VAL A 96 4.16 -4.61 -12.09
C VAL A 96 4.09 -6.13 -11.90
N ASN A 97 3.47 -6.85 -12.85
CA ASN A 97 3.32 -8.30 -12.77
C ASN A 97 4.65 -9.07 -12.88
N GLY A 98 5.63 -8.49 -13.58
CA GLY A 98 6.95 -9.05 -13.81
C GLY A 98 7.97 -8.76 -12.71
N ALA A 99 7.63 -7.98 -11.68
CA ALA A 99 8.54 -7.60 -10.60
C ALA A 99 9.10 -8.85 -9.89
N GLN A 100 10.42 -8.88 -9.70
CA GLN A 100 11.14 -10.00 -9.08
C GLN A 100 12.30 -9.50 -8.21
N GLY A 101 12.81 -10.35 -7.31
CA GLY A 101 13.92 -9.99 -6.43
C GLY A 101 13.62 -8.72 -5.61
N ASP A 102 14.57 -7.79 -5.60
CA ASP A 102 14.47 -6.53 -4.87
C ASP A 102 13.33 -5.64 -5.39
N ASP A 103 13.01 -5.67 -6.68
CA ASP A 103 11.88 -4.91 -7.26
C ASP A 103 10.55 -5.36 -6.66
N LYS A 104 10.38 -6.67 -6.51
CA LYS A 104 9.18 -7.25 -5.90
C LYS A 104 9.08 -6.88 -4.43
N GLN A 105 10.22 -6.82 -3.74
CA GLN A 105 10.26 -6.42 -2.34
C GLN A 105 9.95 -4.93 -2.17
N LEU A 106 10.54 -4.07 -3.00
CA LEU A 106 10.25 -2.64 -3.04
C LEU A 106 8.77 -2.37 -3.34
N LEU A 107 8.21 -2.99 -4.37
CA LEU A 107 6.80 -2.83 -4.73
C LEU A 107 5.87 -3.34 -3.61
N GLY A 108 6.23 -4.45 -2.96
CA GLY A 108 5.53 -4.96 -1.79
C GLY A 108 5.55 -3.98 -0.61
N ASN A 109 6.71 -3.41 -0.30
CA ASN A 109 6.88 -2.41 0.76
C ASN A 109 6.08 -1.13 0.45
N LYS A 110 6.16 -0.61 -0.79
CA LYS A 110 5.36 0.55 -1.24
C LYS A 110 3.87 0.25 -1.15
N THR A 111 3.45 -0.97 -1.48
CA THR A 111 2.06 -1.42 -1.36
C THR A 111 1.57 -1.44 0.09
N GLU A 112 2.38 -1.92 1.03
CA GLU A 112 2.04 -1.94 2.46
C GLU A 112 1.83 -0.52 3.00
N VAL A 113 2.79 0.38 2.74
CA VAL A 113 2.70 1.79 3.14
C VAL A 113 1.52 2.48 2.46
N GLY A 114 1.29 2.23 1.17
CA GLY A 114 0.20 2.84 0.41
C GLY A 114 -1.18 2.40 0.90
N LEU A 115 -1.33 1.14 1.30
CA LEU A 115 -2.55 0.66 1.93
C LEU A 115 -2.75 1.28 3.32
N ALA A 116 -1.69 1.42 4.13
CA ALA A 116 -1.78 2.07 5.43
C ALA A 116 -2.22 3.54 5.29
N PHE A 117 -1.67 4.26 4.32
CA PHE A 117 -2.06 5.63 3.99
C PHE A 117 -3.56 5.74 3.63
N ALA A 118 -4.03 4.87 2.72
CA ALA A 118 -5.43 4.85 2.31
C ALA A 118 -6.38 4.42 3.46
N HIS A 119 -6.01 3.43 4.27
CA HIS A 119 -6.81 2.96 5.40
C HIS A 119 -6.92 3.98 6.53
N ASP A 120 -5.92 4.86 6.69
CA ASP A 120 -5.98 6.02 7.59
C ASP A 120 -6.93 7.13 7.08
N GLY A 121 -7.50 6.96 5.89
CA GLY A 121 -8.45 7.90 5.30
C GLY A 121 -7.81 9.10 4.63
N ARG A 122 -6.50 9.06 4.34
CA ARG A 122 -5.76 10.16 3.71
C ARG A 122 -6.04 10.26 2.22
N ASN A 123 -6.07 11.49 1.71
CA ASN A 123 -6.43 11.76 0.31
C ASN A 123 -5.60 12.87 -0.35
N ASP A 124 -4.57 13.37 0.32
CA ASP A 124 -3.70 14.39 -0.26
C ASP A 124 -2.71 13.74 -1.23
N ALA A 125 -2.71 14.18 -2.49
CA ALA A 125 -1.87 13.58 -3.53
C ALA A 125 -0.38 13.92 -3.35
N GLY A 126 -0.06 15.09 -2.79
CA GLY A 126 1.32 15.48 -2.50
C GLY A 126 1.89 14.63 -1.38
N GLU A 127 1.15 14.48 -0.30
CA GLU A 127 1.52 13.59 0.81
C GLU A 127 1.65 12.13 0.36
N ALA A 128 0.71 11.67 -0.49
CA ALA A 128 0.73 10.32 -1.06
C ALA A 128 1.99 10.06 -1.92
N TYR A 129 2.51 11.08 -2.59
CA TYR A 129 3.77 11.02 -3.32
C TYR A 129 4.96 11.02 -2.35
N GLU A 130 5.00 11.98 -1.42
CA GLU A 130 6.10 12.14 -0.46
C GLU A 130 6.35 10.88 0.38
N ILE A 131 5.28 10.23 0.84
CA ILE A 131 5.40 9.02 1.65
C ILE A 131 6.03 7.85 0.89
N MET A 132 5.86 7.77 -0.44
CA MET A 132 6.46 6.71 -1.25
C MET A 132 7.97 6.87 -1.42
N GLN A 133 8.48 8.10 -1.38
CA GLN A 133 9.91 8.40 -1.55
C GLN A 133 10.78 7.89 -0.38
N GLY A 134 10.17 7.62 0.78
CA GLY A 134 10.85 7.04 1.95
C GLY A 134 10.98 5.52 1.92
N VAL A 135 10.31 4.85 0.98
CA VAL A 135 10.17 3.39 0.95
C VAL A 135 11.19 2.78 -0.01
N THR A 136 11.92 1.78 0.47
CA THR A 136 12.98 1.09 -0.28
C THR A 136 12.75 -0.43 -0.25
N ALA A 137 13.59 -1.21 -0.93
CA ALA A 137 13.55 -2.68 -0.84
C ALA A 137 13.90 -3.19 0.58
N ASP A 138 14.60 -2.41 1.41
CA ASP A 138 14.81 -2.77 2.81
C ASP A 138 13.49 -2.69 3.59
N SER A 139 13.04 -3.82 4.14
CA SER A 139 11.77 -3.88 4.90
C SER A 139 11.76 -3.00 6.15
N SER A 140 12.92 -2.59 6.68
CA SER A 140 12.99 -1.63 7.78
C SER A 140 12.50 -0.22 7.39
N SER A 141 12.52 0.12 6.09
CA SER A 141 11.99 1.39 5.60
C SER A 141 10.47 1.50 5.76
N VAL A 142 9.75 0.37 5.77
CA VAL A 142 8.29 0.33 5.96
C VAL A 142 7.93 0.83 7.35
N ASP A 143 8.43 0.18 8.40
CA ASP A 143 8.12 0.56 9.79
C ASP A 143 8.55 2.00 10.10
N LYS A 144 9.74 2.40 9.61
CA LYS A 144 10.20 3.79 9.72
C LYS A 144 9.21 4.77 9.09
N THR A 145 8.76 4.50 7.87
CA THR A 145 7.83 5.36 7.14
C THR A 145 6.46 5.40 7.83
N LEU A 146 5.93 4.25 8.24
CA LEU A 146 4.68 4.19 8.99
C LEU A 146 4.76 5.02 10.28
N CYS A 147 5.89 4.96 11.00
CA CYS A 147 6.08 5.71 12.23
C CYS A 147 6.26 7.21 12.02
N GLU A 148 6.99 7.62 10.97
CA GLU A 148 7.21 9.01 10.61
C GLU A 148 5.90 9.73 10.28
N TYR A 149 4.95 9.03 9.64
CA TYR A 149 3.64 9.57 9.25
C TYR A 149 2.52 9.25 10.26
N ASP A 150 2.81 8.65 11.43
CA ASP A 150 1.85 8.19 12.45
C ASP A 150 0.72 7.29 11.88
N LEU A 151 1.07 6.41 10.93
CA LEU A 151 0.15 5.45 10.32
C LEU A 151 0.03 4.17 11.15
N SER A 152 -1.09 3.48 10.98
CA SER A 152 -1.31 2.15 11.57
C SER A 152 -0.25 1.16 11.09
N GLY A 153 0.22 0.27 11.98
CA GLY A 153 1.26 -0.72 11.67
C GLY A 153 2.66 -0.29 12.11
N CYS A 154 2.87 0.99 12.44
CA CYS A 154 4.07 1.46 13.12
C CYS A 154 4.27 0.73 14.45
N SER A 155 5.34 -0.05 14.54
CA SER A 155 5.79 -0.72 15.75
C SER A 155 6.74 0.20 16.53
N ASN A 156 6.28 1.38 16.94
CA ASN A 156 7.16 2.32 17.66
C ASN A 156 7.55 1.76 19.04
N PRO A 157 8.83 1.45 19.33
CA PRO A 157 9.25 1.13 20.69
C PRO A 157 9.27 2.36 21.62
N GLU A 158 9.12 3.57 21.08
CA GLU A 158 9.34 4.85 21.76
C GLU A 158 8.06 5.68 22.01
N LYS A 159 6.88 5.24 21.53
CA LYS A 159 5.58 5.84 21.90
C LYS A 159 5.25 5.36 23.33
N PRO A 160 5.25 6.23 24.36
CA PRO A 160 4.94 5.80 25.71
C PRO A 160 3.57 5.13 25.71
N THR A 161 3.51 3.92 26.24
CA THR A 161 2.27 3.16 26.34
C THR A 161 1.25 4.05 27.05
N PRO A 162 0.05 4.27 26.45
CA PRO A 162 -1.02 4.96 27.16
C PRO A 162 -1.19 4.28 28.53
N PRO A 163 -1.30 5.03 29.64
CA PRO A 163 -1.50 4.41 30.93
C PRO A 163 -2.70 3.47 30.82
N ALA A 164 -2.51 2.22 31.28
CA ALA A 164 -3.58 1.23 31.24
C ALA A 164 -4.86 1.86 31.82
N PRO A 165 -6.02 1.68 31.17
CA PRO A 165 -7.28 2.15 31.72
C PRO A 165 -7.39 1.62 33.16
N PRO A 166 -7.92 2.43 34.11
CA PRO A 166 -8.05 2.00 35.49
C PRO A 166 -8.82 0.67 35.50
N ALA A 167 -8.27 -0.31 36.23
CA ALA A 167 -8.89 -1.62 36.33
C ALA A 167 -10.38 -1.44 36.69
N PRO A 168 -11.30 -2.18 36.04
CA PRO A 168 -12.70 -2.15 36.44
C PRO A 168 -12.80 -2.44 37.94
N PRO A 169 -13.71 -1.77 38.67
CA PRO A 169 -13.86 -2.01 40.10
C PRO A 169 -14.07 -3.50 40.33
N ALA A 170 -13.32 -4.05 41.30
CA ALA A 170 -13.42 -5.46 41.65
C ALA A 170 -14.91 -5.82 41.88
N PRO A 171 -15.38 -6.97 41.38
CA PRO A 171 -16.73 -7.42 41.68
C PRO A 171 -16.91 -7.51 43.21
N PRO A 172 -18.08 -7.15 43.74
CA PRO A 172 -18.32 -7.23 45.18
C PRO A 172 -18.03 -8.66 45.67
N ALA A 173 -17.31 -8.76 46.78
CA ALA A 173 -16.97 -10.04 47.39
C ALA A 173 -18.24 -10.85 47.64
N SER A 174 -18.31 -12.05 47.06
CA SER A 174 -19.35 -13.02 47.38
C SER A 174 -19.29 -13.30 48.88
N THR A 175 -20.40 -13.04 49.58
CA THR A 175 -20.54 -13.36 51.00
C THR A 175 -20.35 -14.86 51.22
N PRO A 176 -19.61 -15.31 52.25
CA PRO A 176 -19.46 -16.73 52.54
C PRO A 176 -20.83 -17.33 52.92
N ASP A 177 -21.17 -18.46 52.29
CA ASP A 177 -22.32 -19.28 52.68
C ASP A 177 -22.22 -19.62 54.18
N THR A 178 -23.21 -19.17 54.93
CA THR A 178 -23.36 -19.54 56.34
C THR A 178 -23.79 -21.00 56.40
N ILE A 179 -22.87 -21.87 56.80
CA ILE A 179 -23.16 -23.26 57.14
C ILE A 179 -24.15 -23.28 58.31
N LEU A 180 -25.38 -23.70 58.06
CA LEU A 180 -26.37 -23.98 59.10
C LEU A 180 -25.95 -25.25 59.87
N PRO A 181 -25.96 -25.25 61.21
CA PRO A 181 -25.67 -26.46 61.99
C PRO A 181 -26.86 -27.44 61.94
N SER A 182 -26.55 -28.71 61.74
CA SER A 182 -27.49 -29.83 61.86
C SER A 182 -28.01 -29.96 63.29
N ASP A 183 -29.30 -29.68 63.49
CA ASP A 183 -30.02 -30.10 64.69
C ASP A 183 -30.21 -31.63 64.66
N ASN A 184 -29.69 -32.30 65.69
CA ASN A 184 -30.00 -33.69 66.00
C ASN A 184 -30.78 -33.73 67.33
N PRO A 185 -32.07 -34.09 67.35
CA PRO A 185 -32.82 -34.15 68.60
C PRO A 185 -32.68 -35.54 69.26
N THR A 186 -32.19 -35.55 70.49
CA THR A 186 -32.29 -36.69 71.41
C THR A 186 -33.58 -36.57 72.21
N ARG A 187 -34.50 -37.53 72.07
CA ARG A 187 -35.30 -38.07 73.18
C ARG A 187 -35.74 -39.49 72.90
#